data_AF-A0A380ASE3-F1
#
_entry.id   AF-A0A380ASE3-F1
#
_cell.length_a   1.000
_cell.length_b   1.000
_cell.length_c   1.000
_cell.angle_alpha   90.00
_cell.angle_beta   90.00
_cell.angle_gamma   90.00
#
_symmetry.space_group_name_H-M   'P 1'
#
loop_
_entity.id
_entity.type
_entity.pdbx_description
1 polymer ?
#
loop_
_entity_poly.entity_id
_entity_poly.type
_entity_poly.pdbx_seq_one_letter_code
_entity_poly.pdbx_strand_id
1 'polypeptide(L)'
;MLWPIMHALHYIGFSVLEPFLVYGVRGGLAGEALQAQNAALAQVTQAYRDGLNAFSAWPAVPFNRNEDFDADLALKPGAPVYSPFVRHCDPA
;
A
#
# COMPACT_ATOMS: atom_id res chain seq x y z
N MET A 1 8.89 -2.00 -3.18
CA MET A 1 7.84 -2.68 -3.96
C MET A 1 7.07 -3.61 -3.02
N LEU A 2 5.79 -3.34 -2.76
CA LEU A 2 4.98 -4.12 -1.79
C LEU A 2 3.92 -5.03 -2.45
N TRP A 3 3.68 -4.85 -3.75
CA TRP A 3 2.56 -5.51 -4.43
C TRP A 3 2.55 -7.06 -4.29
N PRO A 4 3.67 -7.80 -4.43
CA PRO A 4 3.64 -9.26 -4.29
C PRO A 4 3.15 -9.75 -2.92
N ILE A 5 3.56 -9.09 -1.82
CA ILE A 5 3.14 -9.46 -0.46
C ILE A 5 1.68 -9.11 -0.23
N MET A 6 1.27 -7.90 -0.63
CA MET A 6 -0.13 -7.48 -0.50
C MET A 6 -1.07 -8.36 -1.33
N HIS A 7 -0.67 -8.72 -2.55
CA HIS A 7 -1.43 -9.63 -3.40
C HIS A 7 -1.53 -11.05 -2.78
N ALA A 8 -0.47 -11.56 -2.17
CA ALA A 8 -0.52 -12.86 -1.49
C ALA A 8 -1.53 -12.87 -0.32
N LEU A 9 -1.59 -11.79 0.47
CA LEU A 9 -2.59 -11.64 1.53
C LEU A 9 -4.01 -11.52 0.98
N HIS A 10 -4.19 -10.71 -0.08
CA HIS A 10 -5.47 -10.58 -0.76
C HIS A 10 -5.95 -11.92 -1.32
N TYR A 11 -5.06 -12.68 -1.97
CA TYR A 11 -5.36 -13.97 -2.58
C TYR A 11 -5.92 -14.99 -1.59
N ILE A 12 -5.45 -14.99 -0.34
CA ILE A 12 -5.95 -15.87 0.72
C ILE A 12 -7.16 -15.29 1.48
N GLY A 13 -7.73 -14.17 1.02
CA GLY A 13 -9.00 -13.62 1.50
C GLY A 13 -8.89 -12.45 2.48
N PHE A 14 -7.71 -11.87 2.72
CA PHE A 14 -7.62 -10.68 3.56
C PHE A 14 -8.09 -9.42 2.82
N SER A 15 -8.78 -8.56 3.56
CA SER A 15 -8.88 -7.13 3.20
C SER A 15 -7.56 -6.46 3.58
N VAL A 16 -6.77 -6.08 2.59
CA VAL A 16 -5.46 -5.47 2.81
C VAL A 16 -5.62 -3.96 2.95
N LEU A 17 -5.22 -3.41 4.09
CA LEU A 17 -5.21 -1.97 4.32
C LEU A 17 -4.02 -1.29 3.62
N GLU A 18 -4.18 -0.02 3.25
CA GLU A 18 -3.10 0.76 2.69
C GLU A 18 -1.90 0.80 3.64
N PRO A 19 -0.68 0.54 3.15
CA PRO A 19 0.49 0.49 4.01
C PRO A 19 0.86 1.88 4.54
N PHE A 20 1.14 1.98 5.84
CA PHE A 20 1.74 3.17 6.43
C PHE A 20 3.26 3.14 6.22
N LEU A 21 3.78 3.95 5.30
CA LEU A 21 5.20 3.94 4.93
C LEU A 21 5.97 5.04 5.68
N VAL A 22 7.01 4.64 6.39
CA VAL A 22 7.93 5.55 7.08
C VAL A 22 9.31 5.46 6.45
N TYR A 23 9.84 6.60 6.02
CA TYR A 23 11.17 6.72 5.42
C TYR A 23 12.11 7.49 6.33
N GLY A 24 13.42 7.42 6.05
CA GLY A 24 14.42 8.21 6.78
C GLY A 24 14.68 7.74 8.21
N VAL A 25 14.34 6.49 8.56
CA VAL A 25 14.53 5.87 9.89
C VAL A 25 15.97 5.41 10.16
N ARG A 26 16.97 6.11 9.59
CA ARG A 26 18.38 5.72 9.73
C ARG A 26 18.95 6.15 11.09
N GLY A 27 19.87 5.37 11.64
CA GLY A 27 20.73 5.82 12.74
C GLY A 27 21.94 6.63 12.27
N GLY A 28 22.79 7.00 13.22
CA GLY A 28 24.12 7.57 12.96
C GLY A 28 24.13 9.06 12.61
N LEU A 29 23.06 9.79 12.92
CA LEU A 29 23.07 11.26 12.90
C LEU A 29 23.54 11.81 14.25
N ALA A 30 24.09 13.02 14.24
CA ALA A 30 24.53 13.74 15.42
C ALA A 30 24.11 15.20 15.36
N GLY A 31 24.13 15.87 16.52
CA GLY A 31 23.79 17.29 16.62
C GLY A 31 22.39 17.61 16.10
N GLU A 32 22.28 18.71 15.35
CA GLU A 32 21.01 19.21 14.82
C GLU A 32 20.31 18.21 13.90
N ALA A 33 21.05 17.44 13.10
CA ALA A 33 20.47 16.45 12.20
C ALA A 33 19.75 15.33 12.96
N LEU A 34 20.29 14.90 14.11
CA LEU A 34 19.64 13.94 14.99
C LEU A 34 18.38 14.52 15.63
N GLN A 35 18.44 15.76 16.10
CA GLN A 35 17.29 16.44 16.71
C GLN A 35 16.14 16.61 15.70
N ALA A 36 16.46 17.04 14.48
CA ALA A 36 15.49 17.19 13.39
C ALA A 36 14.84 15.84 13.03
N GLN A 37 15.64 14.77 12.93
CA GLN A 37 15.12 13.43 12.68
C GLN A 37 14.21 12.95 13.81
N ASN A 38 14.61 13.12 15.06
CA ASN A 38 13.80 12.72 16.21
C ASN A 38 12.46 13.46 16.25
N ALA A 39 12.46 14.76 15.97
CA ALA A 39 11.22 15.54 15.88
C ALA A 39 10.31 15.03 14.76
N ALA A 40 10.87 14.74 13.57
CA ALA A 40 10.11 14.18 12.45
C ALA A 40 9.54 12.79 12.78
N LEU A 41 10.34 11.89 13.37
CA LEU A 41 9.89 10.56 13.77
C LEU A 41 8.83 10.60 14.87
N ALA A 42 8.91 11.56 15.80
CA ALA A 42 7.86 11.76 16.80
C ALA A 42 6.53 12.15 16.16
N GLN A 43 6.54 13.04 15.16
CA GLN A 43 5.33 13.40 14.42
C GLN A 43 4.77 12.20 13.65
N VAL A 44 5.61 11.42 12.98
CA VAL A 44 5.18 10.22 12.26
C VAL A 44 4.60 9.17 13.21
N THR A 45 5.20 8.99 14.39
CA THR A 45 4.68 8.08 15.43
C THR A 45 3.30 8.52 15.90
N GLN A 46 3.09 9.83 16.10
CA GLN A 46 1.80 10.35 16.49
C GLN A 46 0.76 10.15 15.37
N ALA A 47 1.11 10.45 14.11
CA ALA A 47 0.22 10.21 12.97
C ALA A 47 -0.18 8.74 12.83
N TYR A 48 0.76 7.81 13.06
CA TYR A 48 0.45 6.38 13.06
C TYR A 48 -0.52 6.00 14.18
N ARG A 49 -0.32 6.54 15.39
CA ARG A 49 -1.25 6.35 16.51
C ARG A 49 -2.65 6.88 16.20
N ASP A 50 -2.73 8.06 15.61
CA ASP A 50 -4.01 8.67 15.23
C ASP A 50 -4.74 7.81 14.19
N GLY A 51 -4.01 7.29 13.19
CA GLY A 51 -4.55 6.33 12.23
C GLY A 51 -5.04 5.03 12.90
N LEU A 52 -4.28 4.48 13.85
CA LEU A 52 -4.70 3.29 14.60
C LEU A 52 -5.95 3.54 15.46
N ASN A 53 -6.12 4.75 16.00
CA ASN A 53 -7.36 5.13 16.69
C ASN A 53 -8.56 5.20 15.74
N ALA A 54 -8.31 5.47 14.45
CA ALA A 54 -9.30 5.48 13.37
C ALA A 54 -9.23 4.21 12.49
N PHE A 55 -8.75 3.08 13.04
CA PHE A 55 -8.44 1.87 12.26
C PHE A 55 -9.60 1.35 11.40
N SER A 56 -10.84 1.43 11.88
CA SER A 56 -12.02 1.00 11.11
C SER A 56 -12.29 1.84 9.86
N ALA A 57 -11.74 3.06 9.78
CA ALA A 57 -11.83 3.95 8.63
C ALA A 57 -10.54 3.93 7.78
N TRP A 58 -9.55 3.11 8.12
CA TRP A 58 -8.31 3.02 7.36
C TRP A 58 -8.60 2.48 5.94
N PRO A 59 -8.11 3.14 4.88
CA PRO A 59 -8.43 2.74 3.51
C PRO A 59 -7.88 1.35 3.18
N ALA A 60 -8.63 0.60 2.39
CA ALA A 60 -8.17 -0.66 1.83
C ALA A 60 -7.46 -0.44 0.49
N VAL A 61 -6.41 -1.21 0.22
CA VAL A 61 -5.80 -1.30 -1.10
C VAL A 61 -6.83 -1.94 -2.05
N PRO A 62 -7.18 -1.29 -3.17
CA PRO A 62 -8.08 -1.89 -4.13
C PRO A 62 -7.37 -2.99 -4.92
N PHE A 63 -8.05 -4.13 -5.07
CA PHE A 63 -7.65 -5.22 -5.95
C PHE A 63 -8.78 -5.51 -6.94
N ASN A 64 -8.41 -5.94 -8.14
CA ASN A 64 -9.37 -6.44 -9.12
C ASN A 64 -10.04 -7.70 -8.59
N ARG A 65 -11.33 -7.82 -8.83
CA ARG A 65 -12.09 -9.04 -8.49
C ARG A 65 -11.95 -10.07 -9.59
N ASN A 66 -12.28 -11.32 -9.30
CA ASN A 66 -12.26 -12.39 -10.30
C ASN A 66 -13.14 -12.06 -11.51
N GLU A 67 -14.23 -11.32 -11.33
CA GLU A 67 -15.13 -10.95 -12.43
C GLU A 67 -14.52 -9.90 -13.37
N ASP A 68 -13.49 -9.17 -12.95
CA ASP A 68 -12.77 -8.20 -13.78
C ASP A 68 -11.88 -8.89 -14.83
N PHE A 69 -11.61 -10.19 -14.67
CA PHE A 69 -10.75 -10.97 -15.56
C PHE A 69 -11.57 -11.84 -16.52
N ASP A 70 -11.03 -12.06 -17.72
CA ASP A 70 -11.56 -13.01 -18.69
C ASP A 70 -11.05 -14.45 -18.43
N ALA A 71 -11.39 -15.38 -19.33
CA ALA A 71 -11.03 -16.79 -19.21
C ALA A 71 -9.50 -17.03 -19.33
N ASP A 72 -8.77 -16.11 -19.95
CA ASP A 72 -7.32 -16.17 -20.13
C ASP A 72 -6.56 -15.44 -19.01
N LEU A 73 -7.28 -15.04 -17.93
CA LEU A 73 -6.78 -14.27 -16.81
C LEU A 73 -6.25 -12.87 -17.21
N ALA A 74 -6.70 -12.34 -18.34
CA ALA A 74 -6.43 -10.97 -18.75
C ALA A 74 -7.51 -10.02 -18.21
N LEU A 75 -7.13 -8.79 -17.90
CA LEU A 75 -8.06 -7.79 -17.39
C LEU A 75 -9.00 -7.33 -18.51
N LYS A 76 -10.31 -7.50 -18.34
CA LYS A 76 -11.34 -7.16 -19.34
C LYS A 76 -11.28 -5.68 -19.73
N PRO A 77 -11.57 -5.32 -21.00
CA PRO A 77 -11.68 -3.93 -21.41
C PRO A 77 -12.67 -3.16 -20.52
N GLY A 78 -12.25 -1.99 -20.01
CA GLY A 78 -13.08 -1.13 -19.16
C GLY A 78 -13.09 -1.49 -17.67
N ALA A 79 -12.51 -2.62 -17.26
CA ALA A 79 -12.26 -2.89 -15.84
C ALA A 79 -11.20 -1.91 -15.28
N PRO A 80 -11.28 -1.52 -14.01
CA PRO A 80 -10.34 -0.56 -13.42
C PRO A 80 -8.93 -1.15 -13.32
N VAL A 81 -7.91 -0.32 -13.57
CA VAL A 81 -6.50 -0.70 -13.35
C VAL A 81 -6.05 -0.13 -12.01
N TYR A 82 -5.93 -0.98 -10.99
CA TYR A 82 -5.50 -0.56 -9.64
C TYR A 82 -3.98 -0.65 -9.41
N SER A 83 -3.26 -1.37 -10.27
CA SER A 83 -1.85 -1.71 -10.07
C SER A 83 -1.11 -1.76 -11.41
N PRO A 84 0.18 -1.39 -11.45
CA PRO A 84 0.98 -1.49 -12.68
C PRO A 84 1.28 -2.94 -13.11
N PHE A 85 0.97 -3.92 -12.25
CA PHE A 85 1.18 -5.36 -12.46
C PHE A 85 -0.05 -6.07 -13.05
N VAL A 86 -1.20 -5.40 -13.11
CA VAL A 86 -2.43 -5.92 -13.72
C VAL A 86 -2.79 -5.02 -14.88
N ARG A 87 -2.92 -5.58 -16.09
CA ARG A 87 -3.12 -4.78 -17.31
C ARG A 87 -4.16 -5.44 -18.21
N HIS A 88 -4.81 -4.60 -19.02
CA HIS A 88 -5.59 -5.08 -20.14
C HIS A 88 -4.68 -5.81 -21.13
N CYS A 89 -5.27 -6.76 -21.86
CA CYS A 89 -4.59 -7.32 -23.02
C CYS A 89 -4.41 -6.20 -24.05
N ASP A 90 -3.20 -6.04 -24.57
CA ASP A 90 -2.99 -5.11 -25.68
C ASP A 90 -3.77 -5.61 -26.90
N PRO A 91 -4.56 -4.75 -27.57
CA PRO A 91 -5.18 -5.14 -28.82
C PRO A 91 -4.10 -5.51 -29.84
N ALA A 92 -4.27 -6.66 -30.48
CA ALA A 92 -3.39 -7.15 -31.55
C ALA A 92 -3.38 -6.23 -32.78
#